data_AF-A0A7Y5Q8F4-F1
#
_entry.id   AF-A0A7Y5Q8F4-F1
#
_cell.length_a   1.000
_cell.length_b   1.000
_cell.length_c   1.000
_cell.angle_alpha   90.00
_cell.angle_beta   90.00
_cell.angle_gamma   90.00
#
_symmetry.space_group_name_H-M   'P 1'
#
loop_
_entity.id
_entity.type
_entity.pdbx_description
1 polymer ?
#
loop_
_entity_poly.entity_id
_entity_poly.type
_entity_poly.pdbx_seq_one_letter_code
_entity_poly.pdbx_strand_id
1 'polypeptide(L)'
;MARAGLTTHPPEDGQIETVFALSLPPQPLALRGFVGLRDGHQSQGVGFRVKVSERELWRWDSGPAAATWQPFSVDLSQYAGRSVILSLVADSLGSYAFDWASWGDVGFAPLP
;
A
#
# COMPACT_ATOMS: atom_id res chain seq x y z
N MET A 1 0.34 13.39 12.20
CA MET A 1 1.61 13.82 11.54
C MET A 1 1.74 13.07 10.21
N ALA A 2 2.09 13.79 9.13
CA ALA A 2 2.29 13.20 7.81
C ALA A 2 3.58 12.37 7.77
N ARG A 3 3.53 11.23 7.07
CA ARG A 3 4.69 10.39 6.73
C ARG A 3 5.13 10.70 5.31
N ALA A 4 6.42 10.56 5.00
CA ALA A 4 6.90 10.78 3.64
C ALA A 4 6.43 9.64 2.74
N GLY A 5 5.98 9.94 1.51
CA GLY A 5 5.60 8.90 0.55
C GLY A 5 4.59 9.36 -0.49
N LEU A 6 3.66 8.48 -0.84
CA LEU A 6 2.74 8.64 -1.97
C LEU A 6 1.33 8.92 -1.49
N THR A 7 0.59 9.76 -2.24
CA THR A 7 -0.85 9.94 -2.05
C THR A 7 -1.58 9.44 -3.29
N THR A 8 -2.62 8.63 -3.09
CA THR A 8 -3.32 7.92 -4.17
C THR A 8 -4.83 7.98 -3.95
N HIS A 9 -5.50 8.96 -4.56
CA HIS A 9 -6.94 9.13 -4.40
C HIS A 9 -7.70 8.26 -5.42
N PRO A 10 -8.33 7.13 -5.03
CA PRO A 10 -9.06 6.31 -5.97
C PRO A 10 -10.21 7.10 -6.63
N PRO A 11 -10.60 6.77 -7.87
CA PRO A 11 -11.85 7.23 -8.45
C PRO A 11 -13.04 6.55 -7.76
N GLU A 12 -14.26 7.07 -7.97
CA GLU A 12 -15.49 6.41 -7.52
C GLU A 12 -15.63 5.01 -8.10
N ASP A 13 -16.00 4.05 -7.25
CA ASP A 13 -16.16 2.63 -7.58
C ASP A 13 -14.97 2.04 -8.37
N GLY A 14 -13.76 2.50 -8.08
CA GLY A 14 -12.55 2.10 -8.80
C GLY A 14 -11.29 2.13 -7.95
N GLN A 15 -10.16 1.92 -8.63
CA GLN A 15 -8.86 1.81 -7.97
C GLN A 15 -7.78 2.60 -8.70
N ILE A 16 -6.79 3.06 -7.95
CA ILE A 16 -5.49 3.49 -8.45
C ILE A 16 -4.47 2.42 -8.12
N GLU A 17 -3.62 2.12 -9.09
CA GLU A 17 -2.49 1.20 -8.93
C GLU A 17 -1.20 1.93 -9.29
N THR A 18 -0.27 2.01 -8.31
CA THR A 18 1.09 2.54 -8.54
C THR A 18 2.02 1.37 -8.75
N VAL A 19 2.63 1.31 -9.94
CA VAL A 19 3.38 0.15 -10.41
C VAL A 19 4.88 0.47 -10.46
N PHE A 20 5.69 -0.43 -9.90
CA PHE A 20 7.15 -0.36 -9.92
C PHE A 20 7.71 -1.65 -10.51
N ALA A 21 8.52 -1.52 -11.57
CA ALA A 21 9.37 -2.60 -12.04
C ALA A 21 10.67 -2.60 -11.23
N LEU A 22 10.93 -3.68 -10.51
CA LEU A 22 12.04 -3.77 -9.55
C LEU A 22 12.89 -5.00 -9.83
N SER A 23 14.21 -4.87 -9.68
CA SER A 23 15.12 -6.01 -9.58
C SER A 23 15.52 -6.19 -8.12
N LEU A 24 15.09 -7.30 -7.51
CA LEU A 24 15.37 -7.57 -6.11
C LEU A 24 16.77 -8.19 -5.94
N PRO A 25 17.51 -7.83 -4.87
CA PRO A 25 18.78 -8.46 -4.58
C PRO A 25 18.60 -9.96 -4.22
N PRO A 26 19.66 -10.77 -4.33
CA PRO A 26 19.63 -12.20 -4.01
C PRO A 26 19.68 -12.47 -2.48
N GLN A 27 18.99 -11.65 -1.69
CA GLN A 27 18.89 -11.78 -0.25
C GLN A 27 17.43 -11.59 0.19
N PRO A 28 16.96 -12.28 1.24
CA PRO A 28 15.63 -12.10 1.81
C PRO A 28 15.36 -10.66 2.22
N LEU A 29 14.23 -10.10 1.77
CA LEU A 29 13.79 -8.75 2.10
C LEU A 29 12.30 -8.77 2.47
N ALA A 30 11.89 -7.79 3.26
CA ALA A 30 10.50 -7.39 3.42
C ALA A 30 10.28 -5.98 2.85
N LEU A 31 9.15 -5.77 2.19
CA LEU A 31 8.61 -4.42 1.97
C LEU A 31 7.81 -4.01 3.20
N ARG A 32 8.09 -2.83 3.74
CA ARG A 32 7.43 -2.31 4.94
C ARG A 32 6.99 -0.88 4.72
N GLY A 33 6.01 -0.46 5.51
CA GLY A 33 5.56 0.92 5.53
C GLY A 33 4.28 1.05 6.32
N PHE A 34 3.57 2.13 6.04
CA PHE A 34 2.30 2.46 6.65
C PHE A 34 1.30 2.84 5.57
N VAL A 35 0.04 2.52 5.80
CA VAL A 35 -1.09 3.05 5.03
C VAL A 35 -2.02 3.81 5.94
N GLY A 36 -2.75 4.77 5.39
CA GLY A 36 -3.71 5.54 6.17
C GLY A 36 -4.43 6.56 5.32
N LEU A 37 -5.46 7.15 5.93
CA LEU A 37 -6.17 8.29 5.37
C LEU A 37 -5.61 9.58 5.99
N ARG A 38 -5.56 10.65 5.21
CA ARG A 38 -5.12 11.96 5.71
C ARG A 38 -6.07 12.50 6.78
N ASP A 39 -5.50 13.20 7.76
CA ASP A 39 -6.24 13.85 8.84
C ASP A 39 -7.39 14.71 8.29
N GLY A 40 -8.57 14.60 8.91
CA GLY A 40 -9.78 15.33 8.51
C GLY A 40 -10.57 14.69 7.37
N HIS A 41 -10.27 13.45 6.97
CA HIS A 41 -11.09 12.72 6.01
C HIS A 41 -12.52 12.49 6.51
N GLN A 42 -13.44 12.33 5.56
CA GLN A 42 -14.81 11.84 5.77
C GLN A 42 -15.10 10.59 4.93
N SER A 43 -14.02 9.90 4.51
CA SER A 43 -14.05 8.66 3.72
C SER A 43 -14.97 7.60 4.32
N GLN A 44 -15.63 6.84 3.44
CA GLN A 44 -16.38 5.64 3.81
C GLN A 44 -15.49 4.39 3.90
N GLY A 45 -14.26 4.48 3.43
CA GLY A 45 -13.27 3.42 3.46
C GLY A 45 -12.46 3.35 2.17
N VAL A 46 -11.19 2.99 2.32
CA VAL A 46 -10.26 2.70 1.23
C VAL A 46 -9.64 1.34 1.47
N GLY A 47 -9.70 0.47 0.47
CA GLY A 47 -8.92 -0.75 0.45
C GLY A 47 -7.49 -0.44 0.03
N PHE A 48 -6.54 -1.02 0.74
CA PHE A 48 -5.13 -0.97 0.43
C PHE A 48 -4.66 -2.38 0.10
N ARG A 49 -3.96 -2.57 -1.02
CA ARG A 49 -3.36 -3.86 -1.41
C ARG A 49 -1.90 -3.69 -1.79
N VAL A 50 -1.10 -4.71 -1.47
CA VAL A 50 0.24 -4.88 -2.02
C VAL A 50 0.26 -6.15 -2.87
N LYS A 51 0.60 -6.01 -4.15
CA LYS A 51 0.74 -7.13 -5.08
C LYS A 51 2.17 -7.26 -5.57
N VAL A 52 2.60 -8.49 -5.83
CA VAL A 52 3.87 -8.80 -6.48
C VAL A 52 3.62 -9.76 -7.63
N SER A 53 3.87 -9.30 -8.86
CA SER A 53 3.58 -10.02 -10.11
C SER A 53 2.14 -10.55 -10.13
N GLU A 54 1.17 -9.63 -10.02
CA GLU A 54 -0.29 -9.85 -9.93
C GLU A 54 -0.79 -10.62 -8.69
N ARG A 55 0.10 -11.23 -7.91
CA ARG A 55 -0.29 -11.92 -6.67
C ARG A 55 -0.43 -10.93 -5.53
N GLU A 56 -1.64 -10.79 -4.99
CA GLU A 56 -1.87 -10.08 -3.73
C GLU A 56 -1.19 -10.83 -2.58
N LEU A 57 -0.33 -10.12 -1.85
CA LEU A 57 0.40 -10.65 -0.69
C LEU A 57 -0.07 -10.01 0.62
N TRP A 58 -0.69 -8.84 0.53
CA TRP A 58 -1.21 -8.14 1.70
C TRP A 58 -2.40 -7.27 1.32
N ARG A 59 -3.35 -7.17 2.26
CA ARG A 59 -4.53 -6.34 2.14
C ARG A 59 -4.95 -5.76 3.48
N TRP A 60 -5.56 -4.59 3.43
CA TRP A 60 -6.25 -3.98 4.55
C TRP A 60 -7.33 -3.04 4.04
N ASP A 61 -8.51 -3.09 4.65
CA ASP A 61 -9.61 -2.19 4.34
C ASP A 61 -9.74 -1.19 5.48
N SER A 62 -9.62 0.10 5.16
CA SER A 62 -9.88 1.15 6.14
C SER A 62 -11.39 1.25 6.39
N GLY A 63 -11.77 1.35 7.65
CA GLY A 63 -13.14 1.70 8.02
C GLY A 63 -13.36 3.22 8.02
N PRO A 64 -14.63 3.69 8.08
CA PRO A 64 -14.95 5.12 8.12
C PRO A 64 -14.30 5.88 9.29
N ALA A 65 -13.97 5.18 10.37
CA ALA A 65 -13.34 5.74 11.58
C ALA A 65 -11.82 5.49 11.65
N ALA A 66 -11.16 5.17 10.53
CA ALA A 66 -9.73 4.88 10.48
C ALA A 66 -8.87 6.14 10.72
N ALA A 67 -8.70 6.51 11.99
CA ALA A 67 -7.95 7.69 12.41
C ALA A 67 -6.42 7.46 12.56
N THR A 68 -5.92 6.25 12.29
CA THR A 68 -4.53 5.88 12.55
C THR A 68 -3.85 5.25 11.36
N TRP A 69 -2.52 5.46 11.28
CA TRP A 69 -1.65 4.76 10.35
C TRP A 69 -1.63 3.26 10.68
N GLN A 70 -1.98 2.42 9.70
CA GLN A 70 -1.87 0.97 9.77
C GLN A 70 -0.50 0.54 9.24
N PRO A 71 0.37 -0.07 10.07
CA PRO A 71 1.62 -0.64 9.57
C PRO A 71 1.35 -1.87 8.68
N PHE A 72 2.21 -2.07 7.69
CA PHE A 72 2.25 -3.29 6.88
C PHE A 72 3.67 -3.83 6.74
N SER A 73 3.78 -5.13 6.53
CA SER A 73 5.02 -5.82 6.19
C SER A 73 4.70 -6.98 5.26
N VAL A 74 5.38 -7.05 4.12
CA VAL A 74 5.22 -8.09 3.11
C VAL A 74 6.56 -8.80 2.93
N ASP A 75 6.57 -10.11 3.16
CA ASP A 75 7.75 -10.95 2.93
C ASP A 75 7.97 -11.18 1.42
N LEU A 76 9.14 -10.80 0.93
CA LEU A 76 9.55 -10.94 -0.47
C LEU A 76 10.60 -12.05 -0.67
N SER A 77 10.90 -12.87 0.33
CA SER A 77 11.95 -13.89 0.29
C SER A 77 11.79 -14.84 -0.90
N GLN A 78 10.55 -15.21 -1.25
CA GLN A 78 10.27 -16.07 -2.41
C GLN A 78 10.66 -15.44 -3.76
N TYR A 79 10.92 -14.14 -3.80
CA TYR A 79 11.31 -13.36 -4.97
C TYR A 79 12.77 -12.89 -4.94
N ALA A 80 13.57 -13.33 -3.96
CA ALA A 80 14.99 -12.96 -3.88
C ALA A 80 15.73 -13.25 -5.19
N GLY A 81 16.49 -12.27 -5.68
CA GLY A 81 17.26 -12.35 -6.93
C GLY A 81 16.42 -12.30 -8.20
N ARG A 82 15.12 -11.96 -8.14
CA ARG A 82 14.22 -11.90 -9.29
C ARG A 82 13.83 -10.47 -9.63
N SER A 83 13.51 -10.24 -10.91
CA SER A 83 12.77 -9.04 -11.33
C SER A 83 11.27 -9.27 -11.10
N VAL A 84 10.60 -8.28 -10.49
CA VAL A 84 9.18 -8.34 -10.14
C VAL A 84 8.48 -7.03 -10.53
N ILE A 85 7.16 -7.13 -10.67
CA ILE A 85 6.28 -5.96 -10.69
C ILE A 85 5.66 -5.82 -9.31
N LEU A 86 5.99 -4.74 -8.61
CA LEU A 86 5.37 -4.39 -7.33
C LEU A 86 4.25 -3.38 -7.59
N SER A 87 3.06 -3.67 -7.07
CA SER A 87 1.93 -2.76 -7.15
C SER A 87 1.43 -2.37 -5.76
N LEU A 88 1.23 -1.06 -5.57
CA LEU A 88 0.52 -0.48 -4.43
C LEU A 88 -0.86 -0.02 -4.91
N VAL A 89 -1.93 -0.60 -4.38
CA VAL A 89 -3.31 -0.36 -4.85
C VAL A 89 -4.12 0.32 -3.77
N ALA A 90 -4.80 1.40 -4.13
CA ALA A 90 -5.85 2.00 -3.33
C ALA A 90 -7.19 1.86 -4.08
N ASP A 91 -8.18 1.22 -3.46
CA ASP A 91 -9.54 1.02 -3.97
C ASP A 91 -10.58 1.75 -3.12
N SER A 92 -11.54 2.43 -3.75
CA SER A 92 -12.64 3.08 -3.02
C SER A 92 -13.62 2.02 -2.51
N LEU A 93 -13.94 2.01 -1.21
CA LEU A 93 -14.91 1.07 -0.61
C LEU A 93 -16.29 1.72 -0.42
N GLY A 94 -16.76 2.41 -1.45
CA GLY A 94 -17.97 3.23 -1.43
C GLY A 94 -17.71 4.56 -2.13
N SER A 95 -18.36 5.62 -1.64
CA SER A 95 -18.08 6.96 -2.18
C SER A 95 -16.63 7.34 -1.94
N TYR A 96 -15.93 7.71 -3.01
CA TYR A 96 -14.53 8.11 -2.99
C TYR A 96 -14.28 9.49 -2.36
N ALA A 97 -15.33 10.16 -1.88
CA ALA A 97 -15.21 11.46 -1.26
C ALA A 97 -14.29 11.37 -0.03
N PHE A 98 -13.22 12.18 -0.03
CA PHE A 98 -12.22 12.22 1.02
C PHE A 98 -11.39 10.93 1.17
N ASP A 99 -11.32 10.09 0.13
CA ASP A 99 -10.42 8.92 0.06
C ASP A 99 -8.98 9.37 -0.17
N TRP A 100 -8.48 10.27 0.69
CA TRP A 100 -7.14 10.82 0.66
C TRP A 100 -6.13 9.79 1.18
N ALA A 101 -6.04 8.66 0.47
CA ALA A 101 -5.19 7.54 0.80
C ALA A 101 -3.72 7.91 0.71
N SER A 102 -2.93 7.43 1.66
CA SER A 102 -1.51 7.72 1.78
C SER A 102 -0.73 6.46 2.08
N TRP A 103 0.42 6.34 1.42
CA TRP A 103 1.44 5.33 1.65
C TRP A 103 2.65 6.01 2.28
N GLY A 104 2.93 5.71 3.54
CA GLY A 104 3.95 6.36 4.35
C GLY A 104 5.16 5.47 4.61
N ASP A 105 6.35 6.05 4.51
CA ASP A 105 7.64 5.44 4.86
C ASP A 105 7.85 4.06 4.20
N VAL A 106 7.40 3.92 2.94
CA VAL A 106 7.53 2.67 2.18
C VAL A 106 9.00 2.41 1.86
N GLY A 107 9.51 1.27 2.28
CA GLY A 107 10.90 0.89 2.06
C GLY A 107 11.18 -0.60 2.27
N PHE A 108 12.38 -1.01 1.90
CA PHE A 108 12.85 -2.38 2.09
C PHE A 108 13.61 -2.53 3.41
N ALA A 109 13.42 -3.68 4.06
CA ALA A 109 14.19 -4.09 5.22
C ALA A 109 14.72 -5.51 5.01
N PRO A 110 15.99 -5.81 5.36
CA PRO A 110 16.48 -7.18 5.38
C PRO A 110 15.65 -8.09 6.28
N LEU A 111 15.46 -9.33 5.86
CA LEU A 111 15.01 -10.41 6.72
C LEU A 111 16.21 -11.27 7.15
N PRO A 112 16.18 -11.84 8.37
CA PRO A 112 17.24 -12.71 8.87
C PRO A 112 17.39 -14.00 8.04
#